data_AF-A0A7H9AT84-F1
#
_entry.id   AF-A0A7H9AT84-F1
#
_cell.length_a   1.000
_cell.length_b   1.000
_cell.length_c   1.000
_cell.angle_alpha   90.00
_cell.angle_beta   90.00
_cell.angle_gamma   90.00
#
_symmetry.space_group_name_H-M   'P 1'
#
loop_
_entity.id
_entity.type
_entity.pdbx_description
1 polymer ?
#
loop_
_entity_poly.entity_id
_entity_poly.type
_entity_poly.pdbx_seq_one_letter_code
_entity_poly.pdbx_strand_id
1 'polypeptide(L)'
;MENSKINIRGDYNYLEIAKVTGGENQEILNIRNSRKKHVLKAMNDYSAQLKDNTMEKSQKDSIYATYKILAEELQDIEKQFVKDYPNTLEGVILLGVKRASWNRDTVSNIFAGMNKEIQNSEAGILISEYLKSSPAPQVGDKYIDFTLKNTNNETFILSQNLGTYTLLDFWASWCIPCRKENPNLIELYNKYHKRDLQIIGASMDREKSDWLKAVKDDKLPWPNVIDLVGPQSNNIFFLYDVRYVPDNLLLDENGIIIARNLRGEALKKKLQLLYKL
;
A
#
# COMPACT_ATOMS: atom_id res chain seq x y z
N MET A 1 -0.01 -22.02 -20.24
CA MET A 1 1.39 -22.41 -19.99
C MET A 1 2.13 -22.27 -21.29
N GLU A 2 3.24 -21.54 -21.28
CA GLU A 2 4.05 -21.32 -22.46
C GLU A 2 4.82 -22.62 -22.79
N ASN A 3 4.68 -23.14 -24.02
CA ASN A 3 5.42 -24.33 -24.47
C ASN A 3 6.83 -23.95 -24.94
N SER A 4 7.58 -23.24 -24.10
CA SER A 4 8.93 -22.77 -24.39
C SER A 4 9.98 -23.45 -23.51
N LYS A 5 11.21 -23.53 -24.03
CA LYS A 5 12.35 -24.05 -23.25
C LYS A 5 12.74 -23.01 -22.21
N ILE A 6 12.49 -23.33 -20.95
CA ILE A 6 12.88 -22.51 -19.81
C ILE A 6 14.10 -23.16 -19.15
N ASN A 7 15.14 -22.36 -18.92
CA ASN A 7 16.35 -22.73 -18.19
C ASN A 7 16.30 -22.09 -16.80
N ILE A 8 16.28 -22.93 -15.77
CA ILE A 8 16.34 -22.52 -14.37
C ILE A 8 17.74 -22.85 -13.85
N ARG A 9 18.46 -21.85 -13.33
CA ARG A 9 19.78 -22.01 -12.72
C ARG A 9 19.77 -21.42 -11.32
N GLY A 10 19.93 -22.25 -10.30
CA GLY A 10 19.93 -21.82 -8.91
C GLY A 10 20.47 -22.91 -7.99
N ASP A 11 20.51 -22.60 -6.70
CA ASP A 11 20.73 -23.58 -5.65
C ASP A 11 19.42 -24.32 -5.36
N TYR A 12 19.45 -25.64 -5.26
CA TYR A 12 18.27 -26.45 -4.99
C TYR A 12 17.66 -26.17 -3.60
N ASN A 13 18.47 -25.66 -2.67
CA ASN A 13 18.02 -25.25 -1.34
C ASN A 13 17.33 -23.88 -1.32
N TYR A 14 17.47 -23.10 -2.40
CA TYR A 14 17.00 -21.71 -2.51
C TYR A 14 16.34 -21.46 -3.86
N LEU A 15 15.32 -22.26 -4.18
CA LEU A 15 14.61 -22.17 -5.47
C LEU A 15 13.93 -20.83 -5.68
N GLU A 16 13.59 -20.11 -4.62
CA GLU A 16 12.98 -18.77 -4.64
C GLU A 16 13.90 -17.68 -5.22
N ILE A 17 15.22 -17.90 -5.23
CA ILE A 17 16.20 -17.00 -5.86
C ILE A 17 16.81 -17.58 -7.14
N ALA A 18 16.27 -18.70 -7.64
CA ALA A 18 16.77 -19.32 -8.86
C ALA A 18 16.61 -18.38 -10.06
N LYS A 19 17.64 -18.31 -10.89
CA LYS A 19 17.61 -17.52 -12.12
C LYS A 19 16.86 -18.28 -13.21
N VAL A 20 15.71 -17.75 -13.60
CA VAL A 20 14.92 -18.27 -14.72
C VAL A 20 15.31 -17.52 -16.00
N THR A 21 15.55 -18.24 -17.08
CA THR A 21 15.91 -17.71 -18.40
C THR A 21 15.20 -18.49 -19.50
N GLY A 22 14.91 -17.84 -20.63
CA GLY A 22 14.11 -18.44 -21.70
C GLY A 22 12.62 -18.23 -21.50
N GLY A 23 11.88 -18.34 -22.60
CA GLY A 23 10.45 -18.04 -22.67
C GLY A 23 10.14 -16.56 -22.95
N GLU A 24 9.09 -16.33 -23.72
CA GLU A 24 8.54 -15.06 -24.14
C GLU A 24 8.23 -14.16 -22.95
N ASN A 25 7.66 -14.70 -21.86
CA ASN A 25 7.36 -13.92 -20.66
C ASN A 25 8.61 -13.32 -20.00
N GLN A 26 9.71 -14.07 -19.96
CA GLN A 26 10.97 -13.57 -19.38
C GLN A 26 11.61 -12.51 -20.28
N GLU A 27 11.50 -12.65 -21.60
CA GLU A 27 11.97 -11.65 -22.56
C GLU A 27 11.17 -10.35 -22.44
N ILE A 28 9.85 -10.44 -22.34
CA ILE A 28 8.97 -9.30 -22.12
C ILE A 28 9.29 -8.59 -20.78
N LEU A 29 9.52 -9.34 -19.71
CA LEU A 29 9.99 -8.79 -18.42
C LEU A 29 11.34 -8.06 -18.57
N ASN A 30 12.27 -8.61 -19.33
CA ASN A 30 13.57 -7.97 -19.59
C ASN A 30 13.40 -6.67 -20.37
N ILE A 31 12.51 -6.64 -21.37
CA ILE A 31 12.17 -5.41 -22.11
C ILE A 31 11.61 -4.36 -21.16
N ARG A 32 10.65 -4.73 -20.29
CA ARG A 32 10.12 -3.82 -19.27
C ARG A 32 11.23 -3.23 -18.39
N ASN A 33 12.11 -4.10 -17.89
CA ASN A 33 13.21 -3.71 -17.01
C ASN A 33 14.23 -2.80 -17.71
N SER A 34 14.52 -3.06 -18.99
CA SER A 34 15.37 -2.22 -19.81
C SER A 34 14.78 -0.82 -19.97
N ARG A 35 13.49 -0.70 -20.30
CA ARG A 35 12.80 0.59 -20.51
C ARG A 35 12.83 1.52 -19.29
N LYS A 36 12.78 0.97 -18.08
CA LYS A 36 12.78 1.75 -16.82
C LYS A 36 14.16 1.95 -16.21
N LYS A 37 15.21 1.31 -16.76
CA LYS A 37 16.53 1.24 -16.12
C LYS A 37 17.14 2.62 -15.88
N HIS A 38 17.03 3.54 -16.83
CA HIS A 38 17.60 4.88 -16.70
C HIS A 38 16.88 5.69 -15.61
N VAL A 39 15.55 5.66 -15.59
CA VAL A 39 14.75 6.37 -14.57
C VAL A 39 15.04 5.83 -13.17
N LEU A 40 15.02 4.50 -13.00
CA LEU A 40 15.30 3.89 -11.71
C LEU A 40 16.72 4.19 -11.22
N LYS A 41 17.70 4.23 -12.13
CA LYS A 41 19.07 4.64 -11.80
C LYS A 41 19.07 6.09 -11.30
N ALA A 42 18.45 7.01 -12.02
CA ALA A 42 18.37 8.42 -11.62
C ALA A 42 17.67 8.61 -10.28
N MET A 43 16.52 7.94 -10.06
CA MET A 43 15.80 7.99 -8.79
C MET A 43 16.64 7.48 -7.62
N ASN A 44 17.43 6.42 -7.82
CA ASN A 44 18.35 5.91 -6.81
C ASN A 44 19.48 6.91 -6.51
N ASP A 45 20.06 7.51 -7.54
CA ASP A 45 21.13 8.52 -7.41
C ASP A 45 20.64 9.74 -6.61
N TYR A 46 19.41 10.22 -6.87
CA TYR A 46 18.78 11.31 -6.10
C TYR A 46 18.38 10.91 -4.68
N SER A 47 17.85 9.70 -4.50
CA SER A 47 17.51 9.17 -3.16
C SER A 47 18.74 9.04 -2.27
N ALA A 48 19.90 8.69 -2.85
CA ALA A 48 21.17 8.65 -2.11
C ALA A 48 21.59 10.04 -1.62
N GLN A 49 21.39 11.10 -2.41
CA GLN A 49 21.70 12.48 -2.02
C GLN A 49 20.83 12.94 -0.85
N LEU A 50 19.55 12.54 -0.79
CA LEU A 50 18.64 12.87 0.31
C LEU A 50 19.07 12.32 1.69
N LYS A 51 20.01 11.38 1.73
CA LYS A 51 20.58 10.86 2.98
C LYS A 51 21.61 11.82 3.61
N ASP A 52 22.07 12.83 2.87
CA ASP A 52 22.96 13.85 3.40
C ASP A 52 22.18 14.80 4.35
N ASN A 53 22.52 14.71 5.63
CA ASN A 53 21.89 15.53 6.68
C ASN A 53 22.38 16.98 6.69
N THR A 54 23.45 17.30 5.96
CA THR A 54 24.01 18.67 5.85
C THR A 54 23.35 19.51 4.77
N MET A 55 22.55 18.88 3.91
CA MET A 55 21.91 19.53 2.76
C MET A 55 20.82 20.52 3.17
N GLU A 56 20.84 21.71 2.56
CA GLU A 56 19.87 22.77 2.80
C GLU A 56 18.46 22.37 2.33
N LYS A 57 17.44 23.00 2.93
CA LYS A 57 16.05 22.75 2.59
C LYS A 57 15.75 23.00 1.10
N SER A 58 16.26 24.10 0.54
CA SER A 58 16.08 24.46 -0.88
C SER A 58 16.61 23.38 -1.83
N GLN A 59 17.73 22.76 -1.48
CA GLN A 59 18.33 21.66 -2.24
C GLN A 59 17.47 20.39 -2.13
N LYS A 60 16.98 20.06 -0.93
CA LYS A 60 16.03 18.95 -0.72
C LYS A 60 14.75 19.14 -1.54
N ASP A 61 14.17 20.33 -1.51
CA ASP A 61 12.96 20.66 -2.26
C ASP A 61 13.15 20.50 -3.78
N SER A 62 14.32 20.91 -4.31
CA SER A 62 14.69 20.69 -5.72
C SER A 62 14.82 19.20 -6.09
N ILE A 63 15.43 18.40 -5.21
CA ILE A 63 15.54 16.95 -5.42
C ILE A 63 14.15 16.29 -5.37
N TYR A 64 13.28 16.70 -4.44
CA TYR A 64 11.90 16.19 -4.40
C TYR A 64 11.11 16.55 -5.66
N ALA A 65 11.26 17.76 -6.19
CA ALA A 65 10.65 18.16 -7.45
C ALA A 65 11.14 17.29 -8.62
N THR A 66 12.46 17.02 -8.68
CA THR A 66 13.04 16.14 -9.70
C THR A 66 12.55 14.70 -9.55
N TYR A 67 12.46 14.20 -8.33
CA TYR A 67 11.94 12.86 -8.04
C TYR A 67 10.49 12.71 -8.50
N LYS A 68 9.66 13.74 -8.35
CA LYS A 68 8.29 13.76 -8.86
C LYS A 68 8.25 13.62 -10.39
N ILE A 69 9.08 14.37 -11.11
CA ILE A 69 9.18 14.28 -12.58
C ILE A 69 9.60 12.87 -13.01
N LEU A 70 10.61 12.29 -12.35
CA LEU A 70 11.05 10.92 -12.64
C LEU A 70 9.97 9.87 -12.33
N ALA A 71 9.17 10.09 -11.28
CA ALA A 71 8.05 9.21 -10.96
C ALA A 71 6.94 9.27 -12.03
N GLU A 72 6.67 10.46 -12.58
CA GLU A 72 5.75 10.65 -13.71
C GLU A 72 6.29 9.97 -14.98
N GLU A 73 7.58 10.14 -15.30
CA GLU A 73 8.22 9.47 -16.44
C GLU A 73 8.18 7.93 -16.31
N LEU A 74 8.48 7.41 -15.12
CA LEU A 74 8.39 5.97 -14.85
C LEU A 74 6.96 5.46 -15.08
N GLN A 75 5.97 6.22 -14.63
CA GLN A 75 4.56 5.89 -14.82
C GLN A 75 4.20 5.83 -16.30
N ASP A 76 4.67 6.78 -17.11
CA ASP A 76 4.40 6.82 -18.54
C ASP A 76 5.08 5.68 -19.30
N ILE A 77 6.33 5.35 -18.96
CA ILE A 77 7.04 4.17 -19.50
C ILE A 77 6.26 2.89 -19.23
N GLU A 78 5.77 2.71 -18.00
CA GLU A 78 5.01 1.53 -17.61
C GLU A 78 3.64 1.48 -18.30
N LYS A 79 2.91 2.60 -18.42
CA LYS A 79 1.66 2.67 -19.18
C LYS A 79 1.88 2.32 -20.64
N GLN A 80 2.94 2.86 -21.25
CA GLN A 80 3.27 2.54 -22.64
C GLN A 80 3.64 1.08 -22.81
N PHE A 81 4.35 0.49 -21.85
CA PHE A 81 4.63 -0.94 -21.86
C PHE A 81 3.35 -1.79 -21.86
N VAL A 82 2.36 -1.49 -21.01
CA VAL A 82 1.09 -2.25 -21.03
C VAL A 82 0.34 -2.08 -22.36
N LYS A 83 0.43 -0.89 -22.98
CA LYS A 83 -0.15 -0.66 -24.32
C LYS A 83 0.55 -1.44 -25.43
N ASP A 84 1.88 -1.58 -25.35
CA ASP A 84 2.67 -2.32 -26.34
C ASP A 84 2.54 -3.84 -26.17
N TYR A 85 2.30 -4.32 -24.95
CA TYR A 85 2.23 -5.73 -24.59
C TYR A 85 0.92 -6.11 -23.85
N PRO A 86 -0.27 -5.75 -24.36
CA PRO A 86 -1.53 -5.87 -23.63
C PRO A 86 -1.97 -7.32 -23.44
N ASN A 87 -1.56 -8.22 -24.34
CA ASN A 87 -1.95 -9.62 -24.34
C ASN A 87 -0.87 -10.55 -23.78
N THR A 88 -0.10 -10.05 -22.81
CA THR A 88 1.00 -10.79 -22.18
C THR A 88 0.77 -10.89 -20.67
N LEU A 89 1.29 -11.95 -20.04
CA LEU A 89 1.15 -12.13 -18.60
C LEU A 89 1.82 -10.98 -17.84
N GLU A 90 2.96 -10.50 -18.34
CA GLU A 90 3.66 -9.36 -17.74
C GLU A 90 2.87 -8.04 -17.85
N GLY A 91 2.17 -7.83 -18.96
CA GLY A 91 1.30 -6.65 -19.15
C GLY A 91 0.17 -6.59 -18.13
N VAL A 92 -0.54 -7.70 -17.93
CA VAL A 92 -1.62 -7.79 -16.93
C VAL A 92 -1.10 -7.76 -15.50
N ILE A 93 0.05 -8.38 -15.20
CA ILE A 93 0.70 -8.28 -13.88
C ILE A 93 1.05 -6.83 -13.59
N LEU A 94 1.65 -6.11 -14.54
CA LEU A 94 1.98 -4.70 -14.33
C LEU A 94 0.73 -3.84 -14.13
N LEU A 95 -0.33 -4.08 -14.91
CA LEU A 95 -1.61 -3.40 -14.73
C LEU A 95 -2.18 -3.64 -13.33
N GLY A 96 -2.11 -4.89 -12.85
CA GLY A 96 -2.48 -5.27 -11.49
C GLY A 96 -1.64 -4.51 -10.46
N VAL A 97 -0.32 -4.50 -10.57
CA VAL A 97 0.58 -3.78 -9.65
C VAL A 97 0.27 -2.27 -9.63
N LYS A 98 -0.05 -1.69 -10.79
CA LYS A 98 -0.27 -0.25 -10.95
C LYS A 98 -1.71 0.19 -10.77
N ARG A 99 -2.64 -0.75 -10.51
CA ARG A 99 -4.08 -0.51 -10.47
C ARG A 99 -4.50 0.64 -9.58
N ALA A 100 -3.90 0.73 -8.39
CA ALA A 100 -4.14 1.84 -7.47
C ALA A 100 -3.61 3.17 -8.03
N SER A 101 -2.37 3.20 -8.53
CA SER A 101 -1.73 4.43 -9.01
C SER A 101 -2.33 5.02 -10.30
N TRP A 102 -2.93 4.20 -11.16
CA TRP A 102 -3.35 4.63 -12.50
C TRP A 102 -4.79 5.09 -12.60
N ASN A 103 -5.52 5.15 -11.47
CA ASN A 103 -6.97 5.35 -11.41
C ASN A 103 -7.77 4.21 -12.06
N ARG A 104 -8.98 4.02 -11.55
CA ARG A 104 -9.82 2.87 -11.87
C ARG A 104 -10.27 2.85 -13.33
N ASP A 105 -10.62 4.01 -13.88
CA ASP A 105 -11.12 4.12 -15.26
C ASP A 105 -10.03 3.76 -16.27
N THR A 106 -8.80 4.21 -16.04
CA THR A 106 -7.65 3.85 -16.86
C THR A 106 -7.40 2.35 -16.81
N VAL A 107 -7.47 1.75 -15.62
CA VAL A 107 -7.29 0.31 -15.45
C VAL A 107 -8.41 -0.46 -16.16
N SER A 108 -9.65 0.00 -16.03
CA SER A 108 -10.82 -0.58 -16.70
C SER A 108 -10.66 -0.57 -18.21
N ASN A 109 -10.29 0.59 -18.78
CA ASN A 109 -10.12 0.77 -20.22
C ASN A 109 -8.99 -0.11 -20.78
N ILE A 110 -7.84 -0.18 -20.09
CA ILE A 110 -6.72 -1.01 -20.52
C ILE A 110 -7.11 -2.49 -20.41
N PHE A 111 -7.71 -2.92 -19.30
CA PHE A 111 -8.09 -4.32 -19.08
C PHE A 111 -9.16 -4.81 -20.07
N ALA A 112 -10.13 -3.95 -20.41
CA ALA A 112 -11.15 -4.25 -21.41
C ALA A 112 -10.55 -4.51 -22.81
N GLY A 113 -9.41 -3.89 -23.13
CA GLY A 113 -8.68 -4.10 -24.39
C GLY A 113 -7.82 -5.36 -24.45
N MET A 114 -7.62 -6.07 -23.33
CA MET A 114 -6.88 -7.32 -23.29
C MET A 114 -7.73 -8.49 -23.82
N ASN A 115 -7.10 -9.52 -24.36
CA ASN A 115 -7.77 -10.71 -24.87
C ASN A 115 -8.38 -11.57 -23.74
N LYS A 116 -9.22 -12.55 -24.09
CA LYS A 116 -9.91 -13.41 -23.11
C LYS A 116 -8.97 -14.30 -22.32
N GLU A 117 -7.87 -14.76 -22.91
CA GLU A 117 -6.88 -15.57 -22.22
C GLU A 117 -6.26 -14.79 -21.05
N ILE A 118 -5.85 -13.55 -21.30
CA ILE A 118 -5.29 -12.67 -20.28
C ILE A 118 -6.34 -12.21 -19.27
N GLN A 119 -7.55 -11.85 -19.70
CA GLN A 119 -8.65 -11.50 -18.79
C GLN A 119 -8.99 -12.63 -17.81
N ASN A 120 -8.86 -13.89 -18.26
CA ASN A 120 -9.14 -15.09 -17.45
C ASN A 120 -7.92 -15.66 -16.72
N SER A 121 -6.73 -15.05 -16.88
CA SER A 121 -5.54 -15.43 -16.13
C SER A 121 -5.70 -15.11 -14.63
N GLU A 122 -4.87 -15.69 -13.77
CA GLU A 122 -4.89 -15.41 -12.31
C GLU A 122 -4.77 -13.90 -12.02
N ALA A 123 -3.85 -13.20 -12.70
CA ALA A 123 -3.73 -11.75 -12.61
C ALA A 123 -4.96 -11.01 -13.18
N GLY A 124 -5.55 -11.50 -14.26
CA GLY A 124 -6.76 -10.93 -14.85
C GLY A 124 -8.00 -11.07 -13.97
N ILE A 125 -8.11 -12.17 -13.22
CA ILE A 125 -9.18 -12.36 -12.23
C ILE A 125 -9.04 -11.31 -11.11
N LEU A 126 -7.84 -11.08 -10.59
CA LEU A 126 -7.60 -10.06 -9.55
C LEU A 126 -7.97 -8.64 -10.03
N ILE A 127 -7.69 -8.31 -11.29
CA ILE A 127 -8.10 -7.02 -11.87
C ILE A 127 -9.61 -6.98 -12.08
N SER A 128 -10.23 -8.08 -12.52
CA SER A 128 -11.69 -8.15 -12.65
C SER A 128 -12.38 -7.96 -11.31
N GLU A 129 -11.84 -8.55 -10.24
CA GLU A 129 -12.33 -8.36 -8.87
C GLU A 129 -12.14 -6.91 -8.42
N TYR A 130 -10.97 -6.32 -8.67
CA TYR A 130 -10.74 -4.90 -8.44
C TYR A 130 -11.78 -4.03 -9.16
N LEU A 131 -12.04 -4.29 -10.44
CA LEU A 131 -12.98 -3.52 -11.26
C LEU A 131 -14.46 -3.80 -10.94
N LYS A 132 -14.75 -4.88 -10.22
CA LYS A 132 -16.08 -5.17 -9.66
C LYS A 132 -16.25 -4.66 -8.22
N SER A 133 -15.17 -4.49 -7.46
CA SER A 133 -15.23 -4.00 -6.09
C SER A 133 -15.82 -2.59 -6.07
N SER A 134 -16.48 -2.15 -4.99
CA SER A 134 -16.80 -0.72 -4.90
C SER A 134 -15.51 0.11 -4.92
N PRO A 135 -15.53 1.37 -5.40
CA PRO A 135 -14.41 2.28 -5.20
C PRO A 135 -14.06 2.32 -3.71
N ALA A 136 -12.78 2.48 -3.39
CA ALA A 136 -12.35 2.58 -2.00
C ALA A 136 -13.09 3.74 -1.31
N PRO A 137 -13.58 3.53 -0.07
CA PRO A 137 -14.45 4.48 0.58
C PRO A 137 -13.70 5.79 0.84
N GLN A 138 -14.37 6.90 0.55
CA GLN A 138 -13.86 8.27 0.73
C GLN A 138 -14.47 8.91 1.98
N VAL A 139 -14.01 10.12 2.31
CA VAL A 139 -14.67 10.93 3.35
C VAL A 139 -16.15 11.14 2.96
N GLY A 140 -17.05 10.79 3.86
CA GLY A 140 -18.50 10.77 3.67
C GLY A 140 -19.08 9.38 3.43
N ASP A 141 -18.26 8.40 3.04
CA ASP A 141 -18.70 7.02 2.84
C ASP A 141 -18.64 6.21 4.14
N LYS A 142 -19.38 5.10 4.16
CA LYS A 142 -19.25 4.07 5.21
C LYS A 142 -17.97 3.28 5.01
N TYR A 143 -17.29 2.95 6.10
CA TYR A 143 -16.12 2.07 6.10
C TYR A 143 -16.43 0.67 5.53
N ILE A 144 -15.37 -0.02 5.07
CA ILE A 144 -15.44 -1.43 4.64
C ILE A 144 -15.02 -2.34 5.80
N ASP A 145 -15.92 -3.22 6.24
CA ASP A 145 -15.60 -4.13 7.33
C ASP A 145 -14.50 -5.15 6.93
N PHE A 146 -13.71 -5.58 7.92
CA PHE A 146 -12.69 -6.60 7.72
C PHE A 146 -12.55 -7.50 8.95
N THR A 147 -12.00 -8.68 8.69
CA THR A 147 -11.67 -9.68 9.72
C THR A 147 -10.20 -10.06 9.59
N LEU A 148 -9.41 -9.81 10.63
CA LEU A 148 -7.97 -10.08 10.66
C LEU A 148 -7.55 -10.75 11.98
N LYS A 149 -6.24 -10.97 12.15
CA LYS A 149 -5.66 -11.47 13.39
C LYS A 149 -4.99 -10.35 14.16
N ASN A 150 -5.25 -10.28 15.47
CA ASN A 150 -4.59 -9.35 16.37
C ASN A 150 -3.23 -9.89 16.88
N THR A 151 -2.58 -9.14 17.76
CA THR A 151 -1.28 -9.51 18.37
C THR A 151 -1.32 -10.82 19.15
N ASN A 152 -2.49 -11.21 19.67
CA ASN A 152 -2.73 -12.45 20.41
C ASN A 152 -3.14 -13.61 19.48
N ASN A 153 -3.14 -13.41 18.16
CA ASN A 153 -3.63 -14.36 17.17
C ASN A 153 -5.14 -14.64 17.24
N GLU A 154 -5.89 -13.78 17.91
CA GLU A 154 -7.34 -13.84 18.02
C GLU A 154 -7.98 -13.19 16.79
N THR A 155 -9.19 -13.64 16.44
CA THR A 155 -9.97 -13.02 15.37
C THR A 155 -10.43 -11.64 15.80
N PHE A 156 -10.12 -10.63 14.99
CA PHE A 156 -10.53 -9.24 15.16
C PHE A 156 -11.44 -8.84 14.01
N ILE A 157 -12.60 -8.27 14.32
CA ILE A 157 -13.57 -7.77 13.35
C ILE A 157 -13.76 -6.28 13.59
N LEU A 158 -13.54 -5.44 12.58
CA LEU A 158 -13.59 -3.97 12.74
C LEU A 158 -14.96 -3.49 13.24
N SER A 159 -16.06 -4.02 12.69
CA SER A 159 -17.44 -3.70 13.10
C SER A 159 -17.73 -3.94 14.58
N GLN A 160 -17.01 -4.84 15.24
CA GLN A 160 -17.20 -5.15 16.67
C GLN A 160 -16.34 -4.29 17.60
N ASN A 161 -15.48 -3.43 17.05
CA ASN A 161 -14.48 -2.67 17.79
C ASN A 161 -14.56 -1.16 17.47
N LEU A 162 -15.69 -0.70 16.93
CA LEU A 162 -15.94 0.74 16.76
C LEU A 162 -16.30 1.38 18.10
N GLY A 163 -15.83 2.60 18.31
CA GLY A 163 -16.33 3.49 19.36
C GLY A 163 -17.01 4.72 18.77
N THR A 164 -17.33 5.68 19.64
CA THR A 164 -17.90 6.99 19.30
C THR A 164 -17.07 7.67 18.20
N TYR A 165 -15.75 7.57 18.29
CA TYR A 165 -14.87 7.83 17.16
C TYR A 165 -13.82 6.73 17.07
N THR A 166 -13.49 6.31 15.85
CA THR A 166 -12.48 5.27 15.61
C THR A 166 -11.43 5.77 14.66
N LEU A 167 -10.17 5.79 15.08
CA LEU A 167 -9.03 6.07 14.22
C LEU A 167 -8.44 4.74 13.71
N LEU A 168 -8.69 4.42 12.45
CA LEU A 168 -8.03 3.30 11.77
C LEU A 168 -6.69 3.80 11.21
N ASP A 169 -5.58 3.42 11.86
CA ASP A 169 -4.23 3.88 11.54
C ASP A 169 -3.47 2.81 10.74
N PHE A 170 -3.15 3.12 9.50
CA PHE A 170 -2.38 2.26 8.61
C PHE A 170 -0.89 2.56 8.74
N TRP A 171 -0.11 1.55 9.12
CA TRP A 171 1.30 1.73 9.48
C TRP A 171 2.16 0.50 9.15
N ALA A 172 3.45 0.57 9.49
CA ALA A 172 4.38 -0.55 9.42
C ALA A 172 5.55 -0.38 10.39
N SER A 173 6.18 -1.48 10.81
CA SER A 173 7.34 -1.50 11.71
C SER A 173 8.51 -0.66 11.19
N TRP A 174 8.74 -0.70 9.87
CA TRP A 174 9.81 -0.02 9.14
C TRP A 174 9.47 1.44 8.76
N CYS A 175 8.24 1.88 8.99
CA CYS A 175 7.79 3.22 8.64
C CYS A 175 8.20 4.23 9.73
N ILE A 176 9.39 4.84 9.59
CA ILE A 176 9.91 5.82 10.56
C ILE A 176 8.90 6.96 10.87
N PRO A 177 8.22 7.58 9.88
CA PRO A 177 7.23 8.61 10.17
C PRO A 177 6.03 8.10 10.98
N CYS A 178 5.58 6.85 10.76
CA CYS A 178 4.52 6.22 11.56
C CYS A 178 4.94 6.11 13.03
N ARG A 179 6.15 5.55 13.26
CA ARG A 179 6.71 5.34 14.60
C ARG A 179 6.89 6.66 15.37
N LYS A 180 7.21 7.76 14.66
CA LYS A 180 7.30 9.11 15.24
C LYS A 180 5.95 9.69 15.65
N GLU A 181 4.85 9.24 15.06
CA GLU A 181 3.49 9.68 15.39
C GLU A 181 2.90 8.90 16.58
N ASN A 182 3.38 7.69 16.86
CA ASN A 182 2.87 6.84 17.94
C ASN A 182 2.85 7.51 19.33
N PRO A 183 3.85 8.30 19.76
CA PRO A 183 3.75 9.05 21.02
C PRO A 183 2.57 10.03 21.06
N ASN A 184 2.26 10.70 19.95
CA ASN A 184 1.09 11.59 19.85
C ASN A 184 -0.22 10.79 19.92
N LEU A 185 -0.29 9.64 19.24
CA LEU A 185 -1.46 8.76 19.32
C LEU A 185 -1.67 8.20 20.74
N ILE A 186 -0.60 7.86 21.47
CA ILE A 186 -0.66 7.45 22.87
C ILE A 186 -1.21 8.59 23.75
N GLU A 187 -0.76 9.82 23.58
CA GLU A 187 -1.31 10.99 24.30
C GLU A 187 -2.81 11.14 24.05
N LEU A 188 -3.22 11.10 22.78
CA LEU A 188 -4.62 11.24 22.37
C LEU A 188 -5.48 10.08 22.88
N TYR A 189 -4.98 8.85 22.80
CA TYR A 189 -5.66 7.67 23.34
C TYR A 189 -5.86 7.79 24.84
N ASN A 190 -4.82 8.11 25.61
CA ASN A 190 -4.92 8.29 27.05
C ASN A 190 -5.95 9.38 27.42
N LYS A 191 -6.05 10.44 26.62
CA LYS A 191 -6.97 11.55 26.84
C LYS A 191 -8.43 11.22 26.49
N TYR A 192 -8.67 10.52 25.38
CA TYR A 192 -10.01 10.36 24.80
C TYR A 192 -10.56 8.92 24.85
N HIS A 193 -9.76 7.90 25.17
CA HIS A 193 -10.22 6.50 25.20
C HIS A 193 -11.35 6.27 26.20
N LYS A 194 -11.31 6.92 27.38
CA LYS A 194 -12.43 6.89 28.35
C LYS A 194 -13.71 7.57 27.85
N ARG A 195 -13.60 8.38 26.79
CA ARG A 195 -14.71 8.98 26.05
C ARG A 195 -14.95 8.22 24.73
N ASP A 196 -14.57 6.95 24.72
CA ASP A 196 -14.83 5.99 23.65
C ASP A 196 -14.16 6.35 22.30
N LEU A 197 -12.96 6.94 22.37
CA LEU A 197 -12.04 6.92 21.23
C LEU A 197 -11.41 5.53 21.12
N GLN A 198 -11.59 4.89 19.98
CA GLN A 198 -10.84 3.69 19.59
C GLN A 198 -9.72 4.08 18.63
N ILE A 199 -8.57 3.43 18.77
CA ILE A 199 -7.51 3.44 17.76
C ILE A 199 -7.30 1.99 17.33
N ILE A 200 -7.16 1.73 16.04
CA ILE A 200 -6.92 0.39 15.52
C ILE A 200 -5.74 0.48 14.57
N GLY A 201 -4.64 -0.16 14.92
CA GLY A 201 -3.44 -0.17 14.09
C GLY A 201 -3.50 -1.30 13.07
N ALA A 202 -3.44 -0.99 11.79
CA ALA A 202 -3.41 -1.93 10.68
C ALA A 202 -2.01 -1.94 10.03
N SER A 203 -1.27 -3.04 10.20
CA SER A 203 0.10 -3.15 9.69
C SER A 203 0.19 -3.78 8.30
N MET A 204 1.04 -3.19 7.44
CA MET A 204 1.47 -3.75 6.14
C MET A 204 2.81 -4.50 6.21
N ASP A 205 3.30 -4.80 7.41
CA ASP A 205 4.47 -5.65 7.59
C ASP A 205 4.25 -7.01 6.92
N ARG A 206 5.32 -7.55 6.33
CA ARG A 206 5.31 -8.90 5.75
C ARG A 206 5.64 -9.97 6.78
N GLU A 207 6.45 -9.58 7.78
CA GLU A 207 6.91 -10.47 8.83
C GLU A 207 6.20 -10.15 10.14
N LYS A 208 5.46 -11.14 10.66
CA LYS A 208 4.73 -11.01 11.93
C LYS A 208 5.66 -10.66 13.10
N SER A 209 6.89 -11.14 13.09
CA SER A 209 7.89 -10.88 14.14
C SER A 209 8.26 -9.40 14.25
N ASP A 210 8.47 -8.73 13.12
CA ASP A 210 8.89 -7.33 13.08
C ASP A 210 7.76 -6.42 13.56
N TRP A 211 6.54 -6.72 13.12
CA TRP A 211 5.33 -6.05 13.59
C TRP A 211 5.14 -6.21 15.10
N LEU A 212 5.16 -7.44 15.63
CA LEU A 212 5.00 -7.69 17.07
C LEU A 212 6.08 -7.00 17.90
N LYS A 213 7.33 -7.01 17.41
CA LYS A 213 8.43 -6.30 18.04
C LYS A 213 8.17 -4.80 18.07
N ALA A 214 7.74 -4.19 16.96
CA ALA A 214 7.44 -2.77 16.89
C ALA A 214 6.28 -2.35 17.80
N VAL A 215 5.19 -3.13 17.84
CA VAL A 215 4.06 -2.90 18.76
C VAL A 215 4.54 -2.87 20.21
N LYS A 216 5.40 -3.82 20.59
CA LYS A 216 5.97 -3.90 21.95
C LYS A 216 6.93 -2.76 22.25
N ASP A 217 7.86 -2.47 21.34
CA ASP A 217 8.88 -1.43 21.53
C ASP A 217 8.25 -0.04 21.68
N ASP A 218 7.19 0.24 20.91
CA ASP A 218 6.44 1.50 20.98
C ASP A 218 5.35 1.53 22.05
N LYS A 219 5.10 0.40 22.70
CA LYS A 219 4.10 0.25 23.77
C LYS A 219 2.70 0.66 23.32
N LEU A 220 2.30 0.23 22.12
CA LEU A 220 0.98 0.59 21.56
C LEU A 220 -0.13 -0.14 22.35
N PRO A 221 -1.00 0.58 23.07
CA PRO A 221 -1.97 -0.03 23.99
C PRO A 221 -3.25 -0.50 23.32
N TRP A 222 -3.47 -0.13 22.06
CA TRP A 222 -4.70 -0.42 21.32
C TRP A 222 -4.57 -1.68 20.46
N PRO A 223 -5.69 -2.26 20.00
CA PRO A 223 -5.65 -3.40 19.09
C PRO A 223 -4.83 -3.10 17.84
N ASN A 224 -3.86 -3.97 17.58
CA ASN A 224 -3.10 -3.97 16.35
C ASN A 224 -3.44 -5.26 15.59
N VAL A 225 -3.67 -5.13 14.28
CA VAL A 225 -3.91 -6.22 13.35
C VAL A 225 -2.90 -6.19 12.22
N ILE A 226 -2.66 -7.36 11.64
CA ILE A 226 -1.79 -7.52 10.48
C ILE A 226 -2.52 -8.32 9.40
N ASP A 227 -2.34 -7.87 8.16
CA ASP A 227 -2.81 -8.59 6.99
C ASP A 227 -1.59 -9.21 6.30
N LEU A 228 -1.30 -10.47 6.62
CA LEU A 228 -0.14 -11.21 6.10
C LEU A 228 -0.29 -11.60 4.62
N VAL A 229 -1.38 -11.21 3.97
CA VAL A 229 -1.60 -11.52 2.55
C VAL A 229 -0.88 -10.44 1.72
N GLY A 230 0.09 -10.88 0.91
CA GLY A 230 1.00 -10.00 0.18
C GLY A 230 0.29 -8.95 -0.72
N PRO A 231 1.03 -7.95 -1.22
CA PRO A 231 0.49 -6.77 -1.92
C PRO A 231 -0.29 -7.04 -3.23
N GLN A 232 -0.34 -8.30 -3.66
CA GLN A 232 -1.10 -8.76 -4.83
C GLN A 232 -2.52 -9.23 -4.50
N SER A 233 -2.89 -9.34 -3.22
CA SER A 233 -4.24 -9.74 -2.80
C SER A 233 -5.16 -8.54 -2.54
N ASN A 234 -6.48 -8.78 -2.45
CA ASN A 234 -7.48 -7.80 -2.00
C ASN A 234 -7.36 -7.55 -0.48
N ASN A 235 -6.15 -7.30 0.01
CA ASN A 235 -5.86 -7.03 1.41
C ASN A 235 -6.48 -5.69 1.85
N ILE A 236 -6.51 -5.43 3.16
CA ILE A 236 -7.16 -4.22 3.70
C ILE A 236 -6.60 -2.92 3.12
N PHE A 237 -5.31 -2.88 2.76
CA PHE A 237 -4.68 -1.70 2.15
C PHE A 237 -5.26 -1.42 0.78
N PHE A 238 -5.51 -2.47 0.01
CA PHE A 238 -6.18 -2.37 -1.27
C PHE A 238 -7.65 -1.93 -1.13
N LEU A 239 -8.40 -2.49 -0.17
CA LEU A 239 -9.81 -2.14 0.04
C LEU A 239 -10.01 -0.66 0.37
N TYR A 240 -9.07 -0.06 1.10
CA TYR A 240 -9.11 1.35 1.49
C TYR A 240 -8.29 2.29 0.58
N ASP A 241 -7.72 1.77 -0.52
CA ASP A 241 -6.80 2.49 -1.42
C ASP A 241 -5.65 3.18 -0.66
N VAL A 242 -5.05 2.46 0.29
CA VAL A 242 -3.88 2.89 1.04
C VAL A 242 -2.63 2.51 0.24
N ARG A 243 -2.04 3.51 -0.42
CA ARG A 243 -0.90 3.32 -1.33
C ARG A 243 0.46 3.47 -0.66
N TYR A 244 0.50 4.16 0.46
CA TYR A 244 1.70 4.41 1.24
C TYR A 244 1.31 4.57 2.71
N VAL A 245 2.26 4.27 3.59
CA VAL A 245 2.17 4.58 5.01
C VAL A 245 3.12 5.72 5.37
N PRO A 246 2.73 6.57 6.32
CA PRO A 246 1.53 6.44 7.13
C PRO A 246 0.25 6.92 6.40
N ASP A 247 -0.90 6.31 6.70
CA ASP A 247 -2.26 6.79 6.33
C ASP A 247 -3.23 6.51 7.50
N ASN A 248 -4.36 7.22 7.59
CA ASN A 248 -5.40 6.88 8.57
C ASN A 248 -6.78 7.36 8.15
N LEU A 249 -7.80 6.76 8.73
CA LEU A 249 -9.20 7.17 8.59
C LEU A 249 -9.77 7.44 9.97
N LEU A 250 -10.47 8.56 10.13
CA LEU A 250 -11.26 8.85 11.32
C LEU A 250 -12.71 8.55 11.01
N LEU A 251 -13.30 7.63 11.76
CA LEU A 251 -14.69 7.21 11.65
C LEU A 251 -15.52 7.85 12.77
N ASP A 252 -16.78 8.16 12.48
CA ASP A 252 -17.79 8.46 13.49
C ASP A 252 -18.45 7.17 14.04
N GLU A 253 -19.40 7.34 14.96
CA GLU A 253 -20.10 6.25 15.63
C GLU A 253 -20.94 5.36 14.68
N ASN A 254 -21.27 5.86 13.49
CA ASN A 254 -22.00 5.13 12.46
C ASN A 254 -21.06 4.43 11.46
N GLY A 255 -19.75 4.59 11.66
CA GLY A 255 -18.71 4.10 10.75
C GLY A 255 -18.57 4.95 9.49
N ILE A 256 -19.04 6.20 9.49
CA ILE A 256 -18.81 7.12 8.37
C ILE A 256 -17.41 7.71 8.49
N ILE A 257 -16.66 7.72 7.39
CA ILE A 257 -15.34 8.34 7.32
C ILE A 257 -15.51 9.86 7.37
N ILE A 258 -15.12 10.49 8.48
CA ILE A 258 -15.25 11.94 8.69
C ILE A 258 -13.94 12.71 8.48
N ALA A 259 -12.81 12.00 8.34
CA ALA A 259 -11.53 12.55 7.90
C ALA A 259 -10.56 11.44 7.45
N ARG A 260 -9.54 11.82 6.68
CA ARG A 260 -8.43 10.95 6.25
C ARG A 260 -7.09 11.67 6.40
N ASN A 261 -6.04 10.91 6.68
CA ASN A 261 -4.64 11.35 6.74
C ASN A 261 -4.39 12.52 7.72
N LEU A 262 -4.96 12.44 8.93
CA LEU A 262 -4.76 13.42 9.99
C LEU A 262 -3.59 13.02 10.91
N ARG A 263 -2.72 13.98 11.26
CA ARG A 263 -1.54 13.74 12.13
C ARG A 263 -1.25 14.94 13.01
N GLY A 264 -0.48 14.72 14.07
CA GLY A 264 0.02 15.77 14.96
C GLY A 264 -1.10 16.73 15.39
N GLU A 265 -0.83 18.02 15.23
CA GLU A 265 -1.76 19.10 15.59
C GLU A 265 -3.08 19.08 14.80
N ALA A 266 -3.09 18.59 13.55
CA ALA A 266 -4.33 18.52 12.77
C ALA A 266 -5.29 17.47 13.36
N LEU A 267 -4.76 16.30 13.72
CA LEU A 267 -5.54 15.25 14.39
C LEU A 267 -6.03 15.71 15.76
N LYS A 268 -5.14 16.33 16.55
CA LYS A 268 -5.47 16.87 17.88
C LYS A 268 -6.60 17.89 17.82
N LYS A 269 -6.52 18.87 16.91
CA LYS A 269 -7.57 19.88 16.71
C LYS A 269 -8.89 19.27 16.27
N LYS A 270 -8.86 18.28 15.36
CA LYS A 270 -10.08 17.58 14.93
C LYS A 270 -10.74 16.88 16.11
N LEU A 271 -10.00 16.14 16.92
CA LEU A 271 -10.54 15.45 18.11
C LEU A 271 -11.04 16.45 19.17
N GLN A 272 -10.33 17.55 19.42
CA GLN A 272 -10.81 18.62 20.31
C GLN A 272 -12.18 19.15 19.88
N LEU A 273 -12.32 19.47 18.59
CA LEU A 273 -13.58 19.95 18.02
C LEU A 273 -14.71 18.93 18.19
N LEU A 274 -14.45 17.66 17.84
CA LEU A 274 -15.44 16.58 17.94
C LEU A 274 -15.90 16.31 19.37
N TYR A 275 -14.96 16.39 20.33
CA TYR A 275 -15.25 16.21 21.74
C TYR A 275 -15.64 17.51 22.48
N LYS A 276 -15.83 18.61 21.74
CA LYS A 276 -16.26 19.95 22.22
C LYS A 276 -15.38 20.47 23.36
N LEU A 277 -14.07 20.49 23.14
CA LEU A 277 -13.05 21.05 24.06
C LEU A 277 -12.31 22.23 23.41
#